data_AF-A0A957T1Y8-F1
#
_entry.id   AF-A0A957T1Y8-F1
#
_cell.length_a   1.000
_cell.length_b   1.000
_cell.length_c   1.000
_cell.angle_alpha   90.00
_cell.angle_beta   90.00
_cell.angle_gamma   90.00
#
_symmetry.space_group_name_H-M   'P 1'
#
loop_
_entity.id
_entity.type
_entity.pdbx_description
1 polymer ?
#
loop_
_entity_poly.entity_id
_entity_poly.type
_entity_poly.pdbx_seq_one_letter_code
_entity_poly.pdbx_strand_id
1 'polypeptide(L)'
;MNQLHILLVEDDEDDFVLTRDLLRETEGFLPVVDWLDNYQSALAAMAQNEYDVYLLDYRLGAKDGLSLLREANAQGCRGPIILLTGQGDHDIDLEAMRAGAADYLIKSEITAPLLERSIRYSIEQKRSEAELAELKQRLAESQEVERLHLAQELHDGPLQDLIGIRFHIGVITNVMGKPQTETQLQNVQKNLQTVIHSLRALCRELRPPALAPFGLEQAIRAHAKNFQESHPHIAIALDLDEDRQTLPERVRLALYRIYQHALANIAIHADASNVRVIFRLDEEQVYLRIIDDGRGFQLPARWIEFAREGHFGLAGAAERAEAIGGLLDVVTAPDMGTSLSVSAPR
;
A
#
# COMPACT_ATOMS: atom_id res chain seq x y z
N MET A 1 5.70 -23.55 -24.49
CA MET A 1 5.60 -22.13 -24.86
C MET A 1 4.19 -21.67 -24.51
N ASN A 2 4.04 -20.46 -23.99
CA ASN A 2 2.72 -19.89 -23.73
C ASN A 2 2.04 -19.58 -25.07
N GLN A 3 0.73 -19.85 -25.19
CA GLN A 3 -0.05 -19.33 -26.31
C GLN A 3 -0.29 -17.83 -26.10
N LEU A 4 -0.15 -17.06 -27.18
CA LEU A 4 -0.37 -15.62 -27.17
C LEU A 4 -1.44 -15.27 -28.20
N HIS A 5 -2.52 -14.65 -27.75
CA HIS A 5 -3.64 -14.25 -28.59
C HIS A 5 -3.39 -12.85 -29.14
N ILE A 6 -3.24 -12.75 -30.45
CA ILE A 6 -2.84 -11.53 -31.15
C ILE A 6 -3.99 -11.12 -32.07
N LEU A 7 -4.47 -9.89 -31.93
CA LEU A 7 -5.36 -9.31 -32.93
C LEU A 7 -4.53 -8.48 -33.91
N LEU A 8 -4.55 -8.87 -35.19
CA LEU A 8 -3.93 -8.13 -36.27
C LEU A 8 -5.03 -7.43 -37.09
N VAL A 9 -4.97 -6.10 -37.14
CA VAL A 9 -5.91 -5.26 -37.88
C VAL A 9 -5.18 -4.69 -39.08
N GLU A 10 -5.55 -5.15 -40.27
CA GLU A 10 -4.82 -4.90 -41.51
C GLU A 10 -5.81 -4.96 -42.69
N ASP A 11 -5.86 -3.94 -43.55
CA ASP A 11 -6.81 -3.90 -44.67
C ASP A 11 -6.28 -4.61 -45.93
N ASP A 12 -4.98 -4.91 -45.96
CA ASP A 12 -4.30 -5.61 -47.05
C ASP A 12 -3.98 -7.08 -46.70
N GLU A 13 -4.49 -8.02 -47.51
CA GLU A 13 -4.32 -9.46 -47.27
C GLU A 13 -2.85 -9.91 -47.41
N ASP A 14 -2.07 -9.29 -48.31
CA ASP A 14 -0.66 -9.65 -48.51
C ASP A 14 0.17 -9.24 -47.28
N ASP A 15 -0.05 -8.03 -46.75
CA ASP A 15 0.60 -7.55 -45.52
C ASP A 15 0.19 -8.38 -44.29
N PHE A 16 -1.07 -8.85 -44.24
CA PHE A 16 -1.53 -9.79 -43.22
C PHE A 16 -0.73 -11.10 -43.29
N VAL A 17 -0.60 -11.70 -44.48
CA VAL A 17 0.12 -12.95 -44.67
C VAL A 17 1.59 -12.81 -44.25
N LEU A 18 2.26 -11.73 -44.67
CA LEU A 18 3.65 -11.44 -44.30
C LEU A 18 3.83 -11.33 -42.78
N THR A 19 2.99 -10.53 -42.12
CA THR A 19 3.08 -10.33 -40.66
C THR A 19 2.78 -11.62 -39.90
N ARG A 20 1.77 -12.40 -40.34
CA ARG A 20 1.43 -13.70 -39.75
C ARG A 20 2.58 -14.70 -39.86
N ASP A 21 3.27 -14.73 -41.00
CA ASP A 21 4.38 -15.64 -41.21
C ASP A 21 5.60 -15.24 -40.35
N LEU A 22 5.89 -13.93 -40.22
CA LEU A 22 6.88 -13.42 -39.26
C LEU A 22 6.54 -13.82 -37.81
N LEU A 23 5.27 -13.73 -37.42
CA LEU A 23 4.84 -14.17 -36.08
C LEU A 23 5.07 -15.67 -35.87
N ARG A 24 4.82 -16.51 -36.88
CA ARG A 24 5.04 -17.96 -36.81
C ARG A 24 6.51 -18.36 -36.72
N GLU A 25 7.41 -17.51 -37.20
CA GLU A 25 8.86 -17.71 -37.11
C GLU A 25 9.42 -17.34 -35.72
N THR A 26 8.62 -16.73 -34.84
CA THR A 26 9.07 -16.42 -33.47
C THR A 26 9.24 -17.70 -32.64
N GLU A 27 10.25 -17.73 -31.76
CA GLU A 27 10.53 -18.90 -30.91
C GLU A 27 10.05 -18.70 -29.47
N GLY A 28 9.83 -17.45 -29.06
CA GLY A 28 9.49 -17.09 -27.68
C GLY A 28 8.06 -17.44 -27.23
N PHE A 29 7.11 -17.57 -28.16
CA PHE A 29 5.69 -17.85 -27.86
C PHE A 29 5.01 -18.59 -29.01
N LEU A 30 3.80 -19.12 -28.77
CA LEU A 30 2.96 -19.71 -29.80
C LEU A 30 1.86 -18.72 -30.21
N PRO A 31 1.96 -18.04 -31.37
CA PRO A 31 0.97 -17.06 -31.78
C PRO A 31 -0.35 -17.71 -32.21
N VAL A 32 -1.46 -17.20 -31.67
CA VAL A 32 -2.81 -17.40 -32.17
C VAL A 32 -3.27 -16.05 -32.72
N VAL A 33 -3.31 -15.93 -34.04
CA VAL A 33 -3.56 -14.65 -34.72
C VAL A 33 -4.97 -14.62 -35.29
N ASP A 34 -5.77 -13.67 -34.83
CA ASP A 34 -7.04 -13.31 -35.46
C ASP A 34 -6.83 -12.08 -36.34
N TRP A 35 -7.49 -12.06 -37.50
CA TRP A 35 -7.39 -10.98 -38.48
C TRP A 35 -8.72 -10.25 -38.61
N LEU A 36 -8.66 -8.91 -38.58
CA LEU A 36 -9.78 -8.04 -38.94
C LEU A 36 -9.32 -7.03 -39.98
N ASP A 37 -10.11 -6.88 -41.03
CA ASP A 37 -9.83 -6.02 -42.18
C ASP A 37 -10.47 -4.64 -42.11
N ASN A 38 -11.23 -4.37 -41.05
CA ASN A 38 -12.04 -3.17 -40.96
C ASN A 38 -12.03 -2.53 -39.56
N TYR A 39 -12.08 -1.20 -39.58
CA TYR A 39 -12.03 -0.33 -38.41
C TYR A 39 -13.12 -0.63 -37.37
N GLN A 40 -14.36 -0.90 -37.80
CA GLN A 40 -15.50 -1.03 -36.88
C GLN A 40 -15.45 -2.33 -36.09
N SER A 41 -15.18 -3.45 -36.77
CA SER A 41 -14.98 -4.75 -36.13
C SER A 41 -13.78 -4.71 -35.19
N ALA A 42 -12.68 -4.08 -35.61
CA ALA A 42 -11.49 -3.93 -34.79
C ALA A 42 -11.78 -3.19 -33.48
N LEU A 43 -12.44 -2.02 -33.55
CA LEU A 43 -12.80 -1.26 -32.35
C LEU A 43 -13.69 -2.07 -31.39
N ALA A 44 -14.68 -2.80 -31.93
CA ALA A 44 -15.57 -3.63 -31.13
C ALA A 44 -14.85 -4.82 -30.47
N ALA A 45 -13.86 -5.43 -31.15
CA ALA A 45 -13.05 -6.51 -30.60
C ALA A 45 -12.08 -6.00 -29.52
N MET A 46 -11.42 -4.86 -29.75
CA MET A 46 -10.51 -4.24 -28.79
C MET A 46 -11.21 -3.85 -27.48
N ALA A 47 -12.46 -3.40 -27.55
CA ALA A 47 -13.27 -3.09 -26.36
C ALA A 47 -13.55 -4.32 -25.48
N GLN A 48 -13.56 -5.53 -26.06
CA GLN A 48 -13.81 -6.77 -25.32
C GLN A 48 -12.61 -7.23 -24.50
N ASN A 49 -11.40 -6.75 -24.82
CA ASN A 49 -10.17 -7.04 -24.08
C ASN A 49 -9.81 -8.54 -23.99
N GLU A 50 -10.09 -9.31 -25.06
CA GLU A 50 -9.82 -10.76 -25.11
C GLU A 50 -8.43 -11.12 -25.64
N TYR A 51 -7.69 -10.15 -26.19
CA TYR A 51 -6.38 -10.35 -26.80
C TYR A 51 -5.24 -9.84 -25.91
N ASP A 52 -4.09 -10.52 -25.99
CA ASP A 52 -2.88 -10.18 -25.23
C ASP A 52 -2.12 -8.99 -25.84
N VAL A 53 -2.21 -8.79 -27.16
CA VAL A 53 -1.59 -7.68 -27.89
C VAL A 53 -2.36 -7.38 -29.16
N TYR A 54 -2.38 -6.10 -29.54
CA TYR A 54 -3.03 -5.60 -30.75
C TYR A 54 -1.98 -5.05 -31.71
N LEU A 55 -1.93 -5.58 -32.92
CA LEU A 55 -1.11 -5.05 -34.02
C LEU A 55 -2.04 -4.31 -34.98
N LEU A 56 -1.83 -3.01 -35.15
CA LEU A 56 -2.68 -2.17 -36.00
C LEU A 56 -1.87 -1.65 -37.17
N ASP A 57 -2.35 -1.85 -38.40
CA ASP A 57 -1.79 -1.08 -39.50
C ASP A 57 -2.18 0.39 -39.39
N TYR A 58 -1.27 1.25 -39.85
CA TYR A 58 -1.52 2.68 -39.92
C TYR A 58 -2.59 3.04 -40.95
N ARG A 59 -2.71 2.30 -42.06
CA ARG A 59 -3.73 2.55 -43.08
C ARG A 59 -4.82 1.50 -42.98
N LEU A 60 -6.05 1.92 -42.65
CA LEU A 60 -7.22 1.04 -42.56
C LEU A 60 -8.32 1.58 -43.47
N GLY A 61 -8.02 1.66 -44.77
CA GLY A 61 -8.88 2.21 -45.80
C GLY A 61 -9.16 3.71 -45.61
N ALA A 62 -10.40 4.04 -45.21
CA ALA A 62 -10.87 5.43 -45.09
C ALA A 62 -10.47 6.13 -43.78
N LYS A 63 -9.95 5.39 -42.80
CA LYS A 63 -9.47 5.89 -41.51
C LYS A 63 -8.05 5.40 -41.24
N ASP A 64 -7.33 6.06 -40.33
CA ASP A 64 -6.01 5.64 -39.90
C ASP A 64 -6.05 4.79 -38.61
N GLY A 65 -5.04 3.94 -38.43
CA GLY A 65 -4.84 3.14 -37.22
C GLY A 65 -4.62 4.01 -35.98
N LEU A 66 -4.14 5.24 -36.15
CA LEU A 66 -3.97 6.19 -35.05
C LEU A 66 -5.32 6.65 -34.45
N SER A 67 -6.33 6.90 -35.29
CA SER A 67 -7.69 7.17 -34.81
C SER A 67 -8.28 5.97 -34.09
N LEU A 68 -8.05 4.76 -34.62
CA LEU A 68 -8.50 3.52 -33.99
C LEU A 68 -7.90 3.35 -32.60
N LEU A 69 -6.60 3.57 -32.46
CA LEU A 69 -5.88 3.51 -31.20
C LEU A 69 -6.44 4.50 -30.17
N ARG A 70 -6.68 5.77 -30.57
CA ARG A 70 -7.26 6.78 -29.68
C ARG A 70 -8.66 6.40 -29.22
N GLU A 71 -9.50 5.92 -30.13
CA GLU A 71 -10.87 5.49 -29.81
C GLU A 71 -10.87 4.21 -28.93
N ALA A 72 -10.00 3.25 -29.20
CA ALA A 72 -9.87 2.02 -28.40
C ALA A 72 -9.39 2.33 -26.97
N ASN A 73 -8.39 3.22 -26.83
CA ASN A 73 -7.93 3.69 -25.52
C ASN A 73 -9.05 4.43 -24.76
N ALA A 74 -9.83 5.27 -25.45
CA ALA A 74 -10.98 5.95 -24.85
C ALA A 74 -12.11 4.98 -24.43
N GLN A 75 -12.25 3.83 -25.10
CA GLN A 75 -13.19 2.77 -24.75
C GLN A 75 -12.64 1.77 -23.70
N GLY A 76 -11.42 1.99 -23.20
CA GLY A 76 -10.84 1.20 -22.12
C GLY A 76 -10.14 -0.08 -22.57
N CYS A 77 -9.56 -0.10 -23.77
CA CYS A 77 -8.62 -1.15 -24.19
C CYS A 77 -7.43 -1.23 -23.20
N ARG A 78 -7.12 -2.44 -22.72
CA ARG A 78 -6.12 -2.72 -21.68
C ARG A 78 -4.84 -3.34 -22.23
N GLY A 79 -4.93 -4.10 -23.31
CA GLY A 79 -3.76 -4.74 -23.91
C GLY A 79 -2.86 -3.73 -24.65
N PRO A 80 -1.56 -4.01 -24.78
CA PRO A 80 -0.64 -3.20 -25.56
C PRO A 80 -1.05 -3.12 -27.03
N ILE A 81 -0.96 -1.92 -27.60
CA ILE A 81 -1.25 -1.65 -29.01
C ILE A 81 0.07 -1.26 -29.69
N ILE A 82 0.47 -2.02 -30.70
CA ILE A 82 1.66 -1.76 -31.52
C ILE A 82 1.18 -1.32 -32.90
N LEU A 83 1.70 -0.17 -33.36
CA LEU A 83 1.34 0.37 -34.67
C LEU A 83 2.36 -0.09 -35.73
N LEU A 84 1.88 -0.64 -36.83
CA LEU A 84 2.66 -1.02 -38.00
C LEU A 84 2.48 0.05 -39.08
N THR A 85 3.54 0.45 -39.78
CA THR A 85 3.46 1.52 -40.80
C THR A 85 4.36 1.23 -42.00
N GLY A 86 3.94 1.66 -43.19
CA GLY A 86 4.75 1.52 -44.42
C GLY A 86 5.89 2.53 -44.56
N GLN A 87 5.83 3.71 -43.91
CA GLN A 87 6.87 4.74 -44.02
C GLN A 87 7.22 5.34 -42.65
N GLY A 88 8.52 5.38 -42.34
CA GLY A 88 9.06 5.96 -41.12
C GLY A 88 9.09 7.48 -41.16
N ASP A 89 7.94 8.12 -40.98
CA ASP A 89 7.89 9.55 -40.67
C ASP A 89 8.02 9.73 -39.15
N HIS A 90 9.03 10.50 -38.71
CA HIS A 90 9.30 10.71 -37.30
C HIS A 90 8.16 11.43 -36.58
N ASP A 91 7.36 12.22 -37.31
CA ASP A 91 6.21 12.91 -36.74
C ASP A 91 5.07 11.92 -36.40
N ILE A 92 4.90 10.85 -37.19
CA ILE A 92 3.87 9.82 -36.95
C ILE A 92 4.21 8.98 -35.71
N ASP A 93 5.49 8.64 -35.50
CA ASP A 93 5.98 7.93 -34.31
C ASP A 93 5.64 8.69 -33.02
N LEU A 94 6.00 9.99 -32.96
CA LEU A 94 5.72 10.81 -31.78
C LEU A 94 4.21 10.94 -31.51
N GLU A 95 3.40 11.03 -32.56
CA GLU A 95 1.94 11.05 -32.43
C GLU A 95 1.36 9.72 -31.94
N ALA A 96 1.87 8.59 -32.40
CA ALA A 96 1.47 7.26 -31.96
C ALA A 96 1.78 7.05 -30.47
N MET A 97 2.99 7.40 -30.04
CA MET A 97 3.39 7.32 -28.63
C MET A 97 2.54 8.24 -27.74
N ARG A 98 2.25 9.47 -28.18
CA ARG A 98 1.36 10.39 -27.45
C ARG A 98 -0.08 9.89 -27.37
N ALA A 99 -0.54 9.15 -28.38
CA ALA A 99 -1.86 8.56 -28.40
C ALA A 99 -1.97 7.30 -27.50
N GLY A 100 -0.84 6.77 -27.03
CA GLY A 100 -0.78 5.63 -26.12
C GLY A 100 -0.43 4.30 -26.79
N ALA A 101 0.24 4.34 -27.96
CA ALA A 101 0.87 3.15 -28.51
C ALA A 101 1.94 2.62 -27.55
N ALA A 102 2.03 1.30 -27.45
CA ALA A 102 3.06 0.62 -26.68
C ALA A 102 4.37 0.52 -27.47
N ASP A 103 4.29 0.43 -28.80
CA ASP A 103 5.45 0.49 -29.70
C ASP A 103 5.02 0.87 -31.12
N TYR A 104 6.00 1.19 -31.97
CA TYR A 104 5.82 1.55 -33.37
C TYR A 104 6.86 0.83 -34.24
N LEU A 105 6.41 0.13 -35.27
CA LEU A 105 7.27 -0.68 -36.14
C LEU A 105 7.08 -0.31 -37.62
N ILE A 106 8.19 -0.13 -38.32
CA ILE A 106 8.22 0.14 -39.76
C ILE A 106 8.18 -1.18 -40.52
N LYS A 107 7.11 -1.44 -41.29
CA LYS A 107 6.82 -2.68 -42.05
C LYS A 107 8.03 -3.18 -42.85
N SER A 108 8.77 -2.28 -43.51
CA SER A 108 9.96 -2.64 -44.31
C SER A 108 11.16 -3.13 -43.50
N GLU A 109 11.17 -2.89 -42.19
CA GLU A 109 12.28 -3.23 -41.27
C GLU A 109 11.88 -4.33 -40.28
N ILE A 110 10.63 -4.81 -40.32
CA ILE A 110 10.16 -5.85 -39.41
C ILE A 110 10.86 -7.17 -39.72
N THR A 111 11.41 -7.77 -38.67
CA THR A 111 11.94 -9.13 -38.68
C THR A 111 11.30 -9.89 -37.52
N ALA A 112 11.24 -11.22 -37.61
CA ALA A 112 10.66 -12.04 -36.54
C ALA A 112 11.28 -11.75 -35.15
N PRO A 113 12.61 -11.61 -34.99
CA PRO A 113 13.20 -11.27 -33.70
C PRO A 113 12.83 -9.87 -33.18
N LEU A 114 12.67 -8.88 -34.07
CA LEU A 114 12.26 -7.53 -33.68
C LEU A 114 10.80 -7.52 -33.22
N LEU A 115 9.91 -8.19 -33.96
CA LEU A 115 8.50 -8.28 -33.64
C LEU A 115 8.28 -9.05 -32.32
N GLU A 116 8.98 -10.18 -32.12
CA GLU A 116 8.95 -10.92 -30.87
C GLU A 116 9.38 -10.05 -29.68
N ARG A 117 10.49 -9.32 -29.85
CA ARG A 117 11.02 -8.43 -28.84
C ARG A 117 10.02 -7.33 -28.48
N SER A 118 9.47 -6.64 -29.48
CA SER A 118 8.50 -5.56 -29.32
C SER A 118 7.27 -6.04 -28.54
N ILE A 119 6.64 -7.13 -28.99
CA ILE A 119 5.47 -7.74 -28.33
C ILE A 119 5.78 -8.09 -26.87
N ARG A 120 6.89 -8.78 -26.60
CA ARG A 120 7.27 -9.17 -25.25
C ARG A 120 7.44 -7.97 -24.33
N TYR A 121 8.19 -6.95 -24.77
CA TYR A 121 8.41 -5.75 -23.96
C TYR A 121 7.13 -4.97 -23.73
N SER A 122 6.27 -4.81 -24.74
CA SER A 122 5.00 -4.10 -24.61
C SER A 122 4.05 -4.79 -23.62
N ILE A 123 3.98 -6.12 -23.61
CA ILE A 123 3.18 -6.89 -22.66
C ILE A 123 3.72 -6.74 -21.23
N GLU A 124 5.03 -6.92 -21.03
CA GLU A 124 5.66 -6.77 -19.72
C GLU A 124 5.45 -5.35 -19.17
N GLN A 125 5.62 -4.33 -20.00
CA GLN A 125 5.39 -2.95 -19.62
C GLN A 125 3.93 -2.71 -19.19
N LYS A 126 2.95 -3.16 -19.98
CA LYS A 126 1.53 -2.99 -19.63
C LYS A 126 1.16 -3.71 -18.35
N ARG A 127 1.74 -4.87 -18.10
CA ARG A 127 1.55 -5.62 -16.86
C ARG A 127 2.11 -4.86 -15.65
N SER A 128 3.33 -4.33 -15.74
CA SER A 128 3.92 -3.52 -14.67
C SER A 128 3.14 -2.23 -14.41
N GLU A 129 2.61 -1.58 -15.46
CA GLU A 129 1.74 -0.40 -15.32
C GLU A 129 0.44 -0.74 -14.57
N ALA A 130 -0.19 -1.87 -14.89
CA ALA A 130 -1.41 -2.34 -14.24
C ALA A 130 -1.17 -2.69 -12.76
N GLU A 131 -0.08 -3.41 -12.46
CA GLU A 131 0.32 -3.74 -11.09
C GLU A 131 0.57 -2.48 -10.25
N LEU A 132 1.27 -1.48 -10.83
CA LEU A 132 1.51 -0.21 -10.16
C LEU A 132 0.21 0.59 -9.92
N ALA A 133 -0.71 0.59 -10.88
CA ALA A 133 -2.01 1.24 -10.73
C ALA A 133 -2.85 0.61 -9.62
N GLU A 134 -2.87 -0.72 -9.56
CA GLU A 134 -3.58 -1.46 -8.50
C GLU A 134 -3.00 -1.16 -7.11
N LEU A 135 -1.67 -1.16 -6.97
CA LEU A 135 -1.01 -0.80 -5.72
C LEU A 135 -1.33 0.64 -5.28
N LYS A 136 -1.35 1.59 -6.22
CA LYS A 136 -1.73 2.99 -5.94
C LYS A 136 -3.18 3.09 -5.47
N GLN A 137 -4.10 2.35 -6.11
CA GLN A 137 -5.50 2.33 -5.71
C GLN A 137 -5.67 1.77 -4.29
N ARG A 138 -5.05 0.62 -4.00
CA ARG A 138 -5.09 0.02 -2.65
C ARG A 138 -4.52 0.96 -1.58
N LEU A 139 -3.44 1.68 -1.90
CA LEU A 139 -2.87 2.67 -0.98
C LEU A 139 -3.84 3.83 -0.73
N ALA A 140 -4.49 4.35 -1.77
CA ALA A 140 -5.46 5.43 -1.64
C ALA A 140 -6.69 5.00 -0.83
N GLU A 141 -7.21 3.80 -1.06
CA GLU A 141 -8.32 3.22 -0.29
C GLU A 141 -7.95 3.05 1.19
N SER A 142 -6.75 2.52 1.48
CA SER A 142 -6.25 2.39 2.86
C SER A 142 -6.12 3.74 3.56
N GLN A 143 -5.58 4.76 2.86
CA GLN A 143 -5.48 6.12 3.40
C GLN A 143 -6.84 6.75 3.68
N GLU A 144 -7.84 6.52 2.83
CA GLU A 144 -9.19 7.05 3.03
C GLU A 144 -9.89 6.38 4.21
N VAL A 145 -9.77 5.06 4.37
CA VAL A 145 -10.29 4.34 5.53
C VAL A 145 -9.67 4.87 6.83
N GLU A 146 -8.35 5.02 6.86
CA GLU A 146 -7.63 5.58 8.02
C GLU A 146 -8.13 7.01 8.32
N ARG A 147 -8.28 7.85 7.29
CA ARG A 147 -8.77 9.22 7.45
C ARG A 147 -10.20 9.26 8.01
N LEU A 148 -11.09 8.39 7.55
CA LEU A 148 -12.47 8.30 8.05
C LEU A 148 -12.50 7.80 9.50
N HIS A 149 -11.68 6.81 9.83
CA HIS A 149 -11.53 6.31 11.20
C HIS A 149 -11.07 7.42 12.16
N LEU A 150 -10.01 8.15 11.79
CA LEU A 150 -9.52 9.30 12.58
C LEU A 150 -10.56 10.40 12.74
N ALA A 151 -11.34 10.69 11.70
CA ALA A 151 -12.41 11.66 11.77
C ALA A 151 -13.51 11.24 12.76
N GLN A 152 -13.86 9.95 12.79
CA GLN A 152 -14.83 9.39 13.74
C GLN A 152 -14.32 9.45 15.19
N GLU A 153 -13.07 9.03 15.44
CA GLU A 153 -12.51 9.09 16.81
C GLU A 153 -12.38 10.52 17.34
N LEU A 154 -12.02 11.48 16.48
CA LEU A 154 -12.00 12.90 16.84
C LEU A 154 -13.40 13.44 17.14
N HIS A 155 -14.40 13.01 16.37
CA HIS A 155 -15.78 13.50 16.50
C HIS A 155 -16.45 12.98 17.78
N ASP A 156 -16.38 11.67 18.01
CA ASP A 156 -17.20 11.00 19.04
C ASP A 156 -16.60 11.13 20.45
N GLY A 157 -15.30 11.39 20.58
CA GLY A 157 -14.67 11.66 21.88
C GLY A 157 -14.47 13.15 22.13
N PRO A 158 -13.35 13.74 21.68
CA PRO A 158 -12.97 15.11 22.03
C PRO A 158 -13.98 16.19 21.65
N LEU A 159 -14.56 16.13 20.45
CA LEU A 159 -15.46 17.16 19.97
C LEU A 159 -16.78 17.18 20.77
N GLN A 160 -17.30 16.00 21.08
CA GLN A 160 -18.53 15.82 21.83
C GLN A 160 -18.38 16.31 23.29
N ASP A 161 -17.23 16.03 23.90
CA ASP A 161 -16.91 16.56 25.23
C ASP A 161 -16.76 18.10 25.24
N LEU A 162 -16.14 18.68 24.20
CA LEU A 162 -16.04 20.14 24.05
C LEU A 162 -17.41 20.81 23.90
N ILE A 163 -18.34 20.18 23.17
CA ILE A 163 -19.72 20.64 23.07
C ILE A 163 -20.40 20.64 24.45
N GLY A 164 -20.18 19.59 25.25
CA GLY A 164 -20.67 19.50 26.63
C GLY A 164 -20.10 20.60 27.53
N ILE A 165 -18.80 20.85 27.44
CA ILE A 165 -18.12 21.93 28.18
C ILE A 165 -18.70 23.30 27.81
N ARG A 166 -18.91 23.57 26.51
CA ARG A 166 -19.54 24.82 26.04
C ARG A 166 -20.92 25.02 26.66
N PHE A 167 -21.71 23.97 26.77
CA PHE A 167 -23.03 24.03 27.41
C PHE A 167 -22.94 24.36 28.90
N HIS A 168 -22.04 23.70 29.63
CA HIS A 168 -21.82 23.98 31.06
C HIS A 168 -21.35 25.42 31.33
N ILE A 169 -20.49 25.97 30.46
CA ILE A 169 -20.08 27.38 30.55
C ILE A 169 -21.30 28.31 30.39
N GLY A 170 -22.21 28.03 29.46
CA GLY A 170 -23.46 28.78 29.29
C GLY A 170 -24.42 28.68 30.47
N VAL A 171 -24.38 27.58 31.23
CA VAL A 171 -25.15 27.45 32.48
C VAL A 171 -24.53 28.30 33.59
N ILE A 172 -23.20 28.35 33.70
CA ILE A 172 -22.48 29.15 34.71
C ILE A 172 -22.81 30.64 34.58
N THR A 173 -22.95 31.16 33.37
CA THR A 173 -23.37 32.56 33.15
C THR A 173 -24.73 32.90 33.76
N ASN A 174 -25.62 31.91 33.94
CA ASN A 174 -26.96 32.10 34.54
C ASN A 174 -26.99 31.99 36.07
N VAL A 175 -25.92 31.47 36.69
CA VAL A 175 -25.79 31.33 38.16
C VAL A 175 -24.68 32.18 38.75
N MET A 176 -24.08 33.10 37.98
CA MET A 176 -23.05 34.01 38.48
C MET A 176 -23.53 34.81 39.69
N GLY A 177 -22.66 34.90 40.71
CA GLY A 177 -22.94 35.58 41.98
C GLY A 177 -23.63 34.71 43.04
N LYS A 178 -23.81 33.40 42.78
CA LYS A 178 -24.37 32.44 43.75
C LYS A 178 -23.28 31.54 44.34
N PRO A 179 -23.48 30.94 45.53
CA PRO A 179 -22.49 30.03 46.12
C PRO A 179 -22.14 28.82 45.23
N GLN A 180 -23.07 28.42 44.36
CA GLN A 180 -22.92 27.28 43.44
C GLN A 180 -22.02 27.58 42.23
N THR A 181 -21.69 28.85 41.95
CA THR A 181 -20.88 29.24 40.79
C THR A 181 -19.48 28.61 40.85
N GLU A 182 -18.86 28.59 42.04
CA GLU A 182 -17.50 28.09 42.23
C GLU A 182 -17.41 26.58 41.99
N THR A 183 -18.39 25.82 42.48
CA THR A 183 -18.47 24.36 42.27
C THR A 183 -18.70 24.00 40.80
N GLN A 184 -19.57 24.74 40.10
CA GLN A 184 -19.82 24.54 38.67
C GLN A 184 -18.59 24.86 37.82
N LEU A 185 -17.85 25.92 38.17
CA LEU A 185 -16.61 26.30 37.49
C LEU A 185 -15.51 25.23 37.66
N GLN A 186 -15.38 24.66 38.86
CA GLN A 186 -14.45 23.55 39.13
C GLN A 186 -14.80 22.30 38.30
N ASN A 187 -16.09 21.97 38.15
CA ASN A 187 -16.53 20.84 37.31
C ASN A 187 -16.21 21.07 35.83
N VAL A 188 -16.40 22.29 35.33
CA VAL A 188 -16.02 22.66 33.96
C VAL A 188 -14.50 22.54 33.73
N GLN A 189 -13.69 23.05 34.66
CA GLN A 189 -12.23 22.89 34.59
C GLN A 189 -11.82 21.42 34.57
N LYS A 190 -12.44 20.59 35.42
CA LYS A 190 -12.14 19.16 35.49
C LYS A 190 -12.50 18.44 34.19
N ASN A 191 -13.67 18.73 33.61
CA ASN A 191 -14.07 18.15 32.32
C ASN A 191 -13.14 18.59 31.17
N LEU A 192 -12.77 19.88 31.11
CA LEU A 192 -11.80 20.38 30.13
C LEU A 192 -10.44 19.68 30.27
N GLN A 193 -10.01 19.43 31.50
CA GLN A 193 -8.79 18.69 31.76
C GLN A 193 -8.87 17.26 31.19
N THR A 194 -10.00 16.57 31.33
CA THR A 194 -10.22 15.24 30.75
C THR A 194 -10.09 15.25 29.23
N VAL A 195 -10.74 16.21 28.55
CA VAL A 195 -10.67 16.34 27.08
C VAL A 195 -9.25 16.58 26.60
N ILE A 196 -8.49 17.45 27.29
CA ILE A 196 -7.09 17.70 26.96
C ILE A 196 -6.26 16.42 27.10
N HIS A 197 -6.55 15.57 28.08
CA HIS A 197 -5.88 14.27 28.23
C HIS A 197 -6.24 13.31 27.11
N SER A 198 -7.52 13.21 26.74
CA SER A 198 -7.98 12.38 25.62
C SER A 198 -7.36 12.80 24.29
N LEU A 199 -7.35 14.11 23.97
CA LEU A 199 -6.69 14.64 22.78
C LEU A 199 -5.18 14.40 22.78
N ARG A 200 -4.52 14.52 23.94
CA ARG A 200 -3.09 14.19 24.04
C ARG A 200 -2.82 12.71 23.85
N ALA A 201 -3.70 11.83 24.32
CA ALA A 201 -3.59 10.39 24.09
C ALA A 201 -3.72 10.08 22.60
N LEU A 202 -4.75 10.61 21.93
CA LEU A 202 -4.96 10.45 20.49
C LEU A 202 -3.78 11.02 19.67
N CYS A 203 -3.26 12.18 20.03
CA CYS A 203 -2.08 12.75 19.38
C CYS A 203 -0.81 11.91 19.59
N ARG A 204 -0.63 11.28 20.77
CA ARG A 204 0.48 10.35 21.02
C ARG A 204 0.33 9.08 20.18
N GLU A 205 -0.90 8.62 19.99
CA GLU A 205 -1.28 7.52 19.10
C GLU A 205 -1.24 7.89 17.62
N LEU A 206 -1.11 9.15 17.23
CA LEU A 206 -0.98 9.56 15.83
C LEU A 206 0.46 9.89 15.46
N ARG A 207 1.17 10.55 16.38
CA ARG A 207 2.58 10.90 16.22
C ARG A 207 3.27 10.91 17.59
N PRO A 208 4.09 9.91 17.92
CA PRO A 208 4.73 9.83 19.23
C PRO A 208 5.67 11.02 19.44
N PRO A 209 5.39 11.93 20.39
CA PRO A 209 6.10 13.21 20.50
C PRO A 209 7.56 13.06 20.94
N ALA A 210 7.94 11.93 21.54
CA ALA A 210 9.32 11.63 21.92
C ALA A 210 10.17 11.16 20.73
N LEU A 211 9.54 10.66 19.66
CA LEU A 211 10.26 10.05 18.56
C LEU A 211 11.02 11.08 17.72
N ALA A 212 10.41 12.25 17.47
CA ALA A 212 11.01 13.28 16.63
C ALA A 212 12.25 13.96 17.26
N PRO A 213 12.25 14.40 18.55
CA PRO A 213 13.43 15.04 19.14
C PRO A 213 14.43 14.10 19.84
N PHE A 214 14.02 12.89 20.29
CA PHE A 214 14.85 12.07 21.20
C PHE A 214 15.22 10.67 20.69
N GLY A 215 14.66 10.23 19.56
CA GLY A 215 14.95 8.91 18.99
C GLY A 215 14.05 7.78 19.51
N LEU A 216 14.21 6.60 18.91
CA LEU A 216 13.39 5.41 19.20
C LEU A 216 13.63 4.85 20.60
N GLU A 217 14.88 4.83 21.05
CA GLU A 217 15.26 4.32 22.38
C GLU A 217 14.56 5.08 23.51
N GLN A 218 14.61 6.41 23.49
CA GLN A 218 13.92 7.23 24.49
C GLN A 218 12.40 7.11 24.40
N ALA A 219 11.84 7.01 23.18
CA ALA A 219 10.42 6.80 23.00
C ALA A 219 9.94 5.48 23.62
N ILE A 220 10.70 4.39 23.44
CA ILE A 220 10.42 3.09 24.06
C ILE A 220 10.52 3.20 25.59
N ARG A 221 11.59 3.81 26.13
CA ARG A 221 11.73 3.98 27.59
C ARG A 221 10.56 4.76 28.21
N ALA A 222 10.19 5.88 27.61
CA ALA A 222 9.10 6.71 28.10
C ALA A 222 7.76 5.96 28.06
N HIS A 223 7.50 5.22 26.99
CA HIS A 223 6.29 4.42 26.86
C HIS A 223 6.25 3.25 27.84
N ALA A 224 7.35 2.49 27.96
CA ALA A 224 7.46 1.36 28.89
C ALA A 224 7.21 1.79 30.35
N LYS A 225 7.72 2.97 30.74
CA LYS A 225 7.45 3.54 32.06
C LYS A 225 5.95 3.77 32.30
N ASN A 226 5.28 4.46 31.38
CA ASN A 226 3.83 4.72 31.48
C ASN A 226 3.01 3.42 31.44
N PHE A 227 3.45 2.46 30.62
CA PHE A 227 2.80 1.16 30.50
C PHE A 227 2.86 0.37 31.82
N GLN A 228 4.04 0.33 32.46
CA GLN A 228 4.24 -0.34 33.75
C GLN A 228 3.49 0.37 34.90
N GLU A 229 3.38 1.71 34.86
CA GLU A 229 2.51 2.46 35.79
C GLU A 229 1.04 2.06 35.65
N SER A 230 0.59 1.77 34.42
CA SER A 230 -0.79 1.35 34.13
C SER A 230 -1.04 -0.14 34.37
N HIS A 231 0.00 -0.98 34.28
CA HIS A 231 -0.05 -2.43 34.47
C HIS A 231 1.02 -2.89 35.48
N PRO A 232 0.83 -2.66 36.80
CA PRO A 232 1.88 -2.89 37.81
C PRO A 232 2.30 -4.36 37.99
N HIS A 233 1.53 -5.30 37.43
CA HIS A 233 1.79 -6.74 37.48
C HIS A 233 2.76 -7.21 36.39
N ILE A 234 3.04 -6.39 35.37
CA ILE A 234 3.93 -6.72 34.26
C ILE A 234 5.28 -6.03 34.48
N ALA A 235 6.34 -6.80 34.70
CA ALA A 235 7.70 -6.29 34.80
C ALA A 235 8.34 -6.13 33.42
N ILE A 236 8.80 -4.93 33.06
CA ILE A 236 9.45 -4.66 31.77
C ILE A 236 10.96 -4.47 31.95
N ALA A 237 11.75 -5.34 31.31
CA ALA A 237 13.19 -5.20 31.18
C ALA A 237 13.56 -4.62 29.81
N LEU A 238 14.35 -3.53 29.81
CA LEU A 238 14.76 -2.82 28.60
C LEU A 238 16.27 -2.96 28.35
N ASP A 239 16.62 -3.38 27.15
CA ASP A 239 18.00 -3.53 26.68
C ASP A 239 18.12 -2.87 25.30
N LEU A 240 18.38 -1.55 25.29
CA LEU A 240 18.21 -0.69 24.14
C LEU A 240 19.50 0.07 23.81
N ASP A 241 19.95 -0.05 22.56
CA ASP A 241 21.03 0.77 22.01
C ASP A 241 20.54 2.21 21.72
N GLU A 242 21.43 3.18 21.81
CA GLU A 242 21.12 4.57 21.46
C GLU A 242 21.05 4.74 19.92
N ASP A 243 19.90 5.14 19.38
CA ASP A 243 19.77 5.37 17.94
C ASP A 243 20.50 6.63 17.45
N ARG A 244 20.70 7.62 18.33
CA ARG A 244 21.26 8.95 18.02
C ARG A 244 20.66 9.60 16.77
N GLN A 245 19.39 9.31 16.47
CA GLN A 245 18.69 9.73 15.24
C GLN A 245 19.36 9.30 13.92
N THR A 246 20.18 8.26 13.95
CA THR A 246 20.82 7.72 12.73
C THR A 246 19.85 6.96 11.83
N LEU A 247 18.69 6.56 12.36
CA LEU A 247 17.61 5.90 11.63
C LEU A 247 16.66 6.92 10.97
N PRO A 248 16.22 6.67 9.72
CA PRO A 248 15.15 7.43 9.09
C PRO A 248 13.89 7.50 9.96
N GLU A 249 13.19 8.65 9.96
CA GLU A 249 11.94 8.84 10.74
C GLU A 249 10.90 7.75 10.45
N ARG A 250 10.80 7.33 9.18
CA ARG A 250 9.90 6.24 8.75
C ARG A 250 10.21 4.92 9.45
N VAL A 251 11.48 4.53 9.54
CA VAL A 251 11.93 3.29 10.21
C VAL A 251 11.66 3.36 11.71
N ARG A 252 12.02 4.49 12.34
CA ARG A 252 11.74 4.73 13.76
C ARG A 252 10.25 4.62 14.08
N LEU A 253 9.40 5.21 13.25
CA LEU A 253 7.96 5.20 13.46
C LEU A 253 7.38 3.79 13.30
N ALA A 254 7.77 3.07 12.26
CA ALA A 254 7.31 1.70 12.03
C ALA A 254 7.71 0.76 13.19
N LEU A 255 8.98 0.79 13.61
CA LEU A 255 9.46 0.00 14.75
C LEU A 255 8.74 0.36 16.04
N TYR A 256 8.53 1.65 16.30
CA TYR A 256 7.78 2.09 17.48
C TYR A 256 6.33 1.60 17.47
N ARG A 257 5.65 1.64 16.32
CA ARG A 257 4.28 1.12 16.17
C ARG A 257 4.20 -0.37 16.41
N ILE A 258 5.15 -1.13 15.87
CA ILE A 258 5.22 -2.57 16.12
C ILE A 258 5.42 -2.85 17.61
N TYR A 259 6.33 -2.12 18.26
CA TYR A 259 6.53 -2.20 19.71
C TYR A 259 5.26 -1.88 20.52
N GLN A 260 4.56 -0.77 20.23
CA GLN A 260 3.33 -0.39 20.93
C GLN A 260 2.26 -1.46 20.79
N HIS A 261 2.09 -1.96 19.57
CA HIS A 261 1.13 -3.01 19.27
C HIS A 261 1.47 -4.32 19.99
N ALA A 262 2.75 -4.70 20.05
CA ALA A 262 3.20 -5.86 20.81
C ALA A 262 2.86 -5.73 22.31
N LEU A 263 3.10 -4.56 22.93
CA LEU A 263 2.75 -4.36 24.34
C LEU A 263 1.23 -4.34 24.58
N ALA A 264 0.44 -3.78 23.68
CA ALA A 264 -1.02 -3.83 23.77
C ALA A 264 -1.53 -5.27 23.72
N ASN A 265 -1.00 -6.09 22.81
CA ASN A 265 -1.31 -7.52 22.75
C ASN A 265 -0.95 -8.24 24.04
N ILE A 266 0.20 -7.93 24.64
CA ILE A 266 0.63 -8.54 25.90
C ILE A 266 -0.36 -8.20 27.02
N ALA A 267 -0.74 -6.93 27.16
CA ALA A 267 -1.69 -6.50 28.18
C ALA A 267 -3.07 -7.16 28.05
N ILE A 268 -3.57 -7.32 26.82
CA ILE A 268 -4.94 -7.81 26.57
C ILE A 268 -4.98 -9.35 26.53
N HIS A 269 -3.93 -10.00 26.03
CA HIS A 269 -4.02 -11.40 25.60
C HIS A 269 -2.97 -12.35 26.21
N ALA A 270 -1.86 -11.88 26.76
CA ALA A 270 -0.76 -12.78 27.12
C ALA A 270 -0.85 -13.34 28.54
N ASP A 271 -1.49 -12.63 29.49
CA ASP A 271 -1.41 -12.93 30.93
C ASP A 271 0.06 -13.09 31.40
N ALA A 272 0.95 -12.25 30.84
CA ALA A 272 2.38 -12.29 31.08
C ALA A 272 2.76 -11.55 32.36
N SER A 273 3.81 -12.02 33.02
CA SER A 273 4.39 -11.36 34.20
C SER A 273 5.69 -10.61 33.86
N ASN A 274 6.42 -11.04 32.83
CA ASN A 274 7.70 -10.48 32.44
C ASN A 274 7.73 -10.21 30.94
N VAL A 275 8.19 -9.02 30.58
CA VAL A 275 8.43 -8.61 29.20
C VAL A 275 9.86 -8.12 29.07
N ARG A 276 10.57 -8.59 28.05
CA ARG A 276 11.89 -8.09 27.67
C ARG A 276 11.85 -7.44 26.31
N VAL A 277 12.32 -6.20 26.22
CA VAL A 277 12.45 -5.44 24.97
C VAL A 277 13.92 -5.24 24.69
N ILE A 278 14.36 -5.70 23.52
CA ILE A 278 15.74 -5.61 23.06
C ILE A 278 15.74 -4.78 21.77
N PHE A 279 16.59 -3.76 21.71
CA PHE A 279 16.77 -2.92 20.53
C PHE A 279 18.26 -2.79 20.25
N ARG A 280 18.69 -3.22 19.05
CA ARG A 280 20.09 -3.25 18.62
C ARG A 280 20.28 -2.56 17.27
N LEU A 281 21.44 -1.95 17.12
CA LEU A 281 21.84 -1.25 15.91
C LEU A 281 23.20 -1.73 15.44
N ASP A 282 23.25 -2.28 14.24
CA ASP A 282 24.49 -2.60 13.55
C ASP A 282 24.77 -1.54 12.45
N GLU A 283 25.84 -1.73 11.68
CA GLU A 283 26.20 -0.81 10.59
C GLU A 283 25.18 -0.83 9.44
N GLU A 284 24.55 -1.99 9.18
CA GLU A 284 23.66 -2.19 8.02
C GLU A 284 22.19 -2.42 8.39
N GLN A 285 21.91 -2.84 9.63
CA GLN A 285 20.59 -3.32 10.04
C GLN A 285 20.20 -2.82 11.43
N VAL A 286 18.90 -2.70 11.65
CA VAL A 286 18.28 -2.45 12.95
C VAL A 286 17.47 -3.67 13.38
N TYR A 287 17.55 -4.03 14.65
CA TYR A 287 16.85 -5.16 15.23
C TYR A 287 16.02 -4.72 16.44
N LEU A 288 14.74 -5.09 16.45
CA LEU A 288 13.83 -4.90 17.57
C LEU A 288 13.21 -6.24 17.95
N ARG A 289 13.34 -6.64 19.20
CA ARG A 289 12.78 -7.89 19.72
C ARG A 289 11.99 -7.65 21.00
N ILE A 290 10.77 -8.16 21.05
CA ILE A 290 9.88 -8.12 22.20
C ILE A 290 9.58 -9.57 22.61
N ILE A 291 9.81 -9.90 23.86
CA ILE A 291 9.64 -11.24 24.42
C ILE A 291 8.74 -11.15 25.64
N ASP A 292 7.68 -11.94 25.71
CA ASP A 292 6.87 -12.13 26.91
C ASP A 292 6.85 -13.59 27.36
N ASP A 293 6.56 -13.79 28.65
CA ASP A 293 6.41 -15.11 29.28
C ASP A 293 4.94 -15.54 29.45
N GLY A 294 4.04 -15.00 28.61
CA GLY A 294 2.62 -15.28 28.70
C GLY A 294 2.22 -16.67 28.20
N ARG A 295 0.91 -16.88 28.04
CA ARG A 295 0.34 -18.16 27.61
C ARG A 295 0.67 -18.57 26.17
N GLY A 296 1.25 -17.67 25.37
CA GLY A 296 1.52 -17.89 23.94
C GLY A 296 0.27 -18.28 23.13
N PHE A 297 0.46 -18.68 21.88
CA PHE A 297 -0.62 -19.18 21.02
C PHE A 297 -0.06 -20.12 19.94
N GLN A 298 -0.96 -20.84 19.28
CA GLN A 298 -0.59 -21.69 18.16
C GLN A 298 -0.59 -20.86 16.87
N LEU A 299 0.53 -20.83 16.15
CA LEU A 299 0.66 -20.18 14.84
C LEU A 299 0.12 -21.10 13.73
N PRO A 300 -0.96 -20.70 13.01
CA PRO A 300 -1.34 -21.35 11.75
C PRO A 300 -0.26 -21.30 10.67
N ALA A 301 -0.34 -22.25 9.74
CA ALA A 301 0.66 -22.43 8.67
C ALA A 301 0.63 -21.34 7.57
N ARG A 302 -0.41 -20.49 7.52
CA ARG A 302 -0.57 -19.42 6.52
C ARG A 302 -1.08 -18.12 7.15
N TRP A 303 -0.37 -17.01 6.90
CA TRP A 303 -0.72 -15.65 7.36
C TRP A 303 -2.12 -15.16 6.91
N ILE A 304 -2.62 -15.65 5.77
CA ILE A 304 -3.95 -15.31 5.22
C ILE A 304 -5.11 -15.84 6.09
N GLU A 305 -4.89 -16.95 6.81
CA GLU A 305 -5.89 -17.50 7.74
C GLU A 305 -5.97 -16.64 9.02
N PHE A 306 -4.84 -16.06 9.45
CA PHE A 306 -4.74 -15.12 10.58
C PHE A 306 -5.58 -13.85 10.40
N ALA A 307 -5.61 -13.28 9.18
CA ALA A 307 -6.43 -12.11 8.87
C ALA A 307 -7.93 -12.41 8.91
N ARG A 308 -8.33 -13.67 8.62
CA ARG A 308 -9.74 -14.11 8.69
C ARG A 308 -10.22 -14.41 10.11
N GLU A 309 -9.32 -14.78 11.02
CA GLU A 309 -9.63 -15.10 12.42
C GLU A 309 -9.65 -13.87 13.35
N GLY A 310 -9.54 -12.66 12.81
CA GLY A 310 -9.67 -11.41 13.58
C GLY A 310 -8.38 -10.96 14.28
N HIS A 311 -7.25 -11.59 13.98
CA HIS A 311 -5.93 -11.24 14.51
C HIS A 311 -5.24 -10.16 13.66
N PHE A 312 -5.93 -9.06 13.38
CA PHE A 312 -5.46 -7.94 12.54
C PHE A 312 -4.13 -7.32 12.99
N GLY A 313 -3.81 -7.48 14.28
CA GLY A 313 -2.66 -6.87 14.89
C GLY A 313 -1.29 -7.36 14.41
N LEU A 314 -1.14 -8.67 14.18
CA LEU A 314 0.12 -9.26 13.68
C LEU A 314 0.27 -9.06 12.18
N ALA A 315 -0.83 -9.11 11.42
CA ALA A 315 -0.84 -8.77 9.99
C ALA A 315 -0.38 -7.32 9.77
N GLY A 316 -0.94 -6.37 10.54
CA GLY A 316 -0.49 -4.98 10.46
C GLY A 316 0.96 -4.77 10.92
N ALA A 317 1.48 -5.59 11.84
CA ALA A 317 2.89 -5.56 12.21
C ALA A 317 3.80 -6.06 11.07
N ALA A 318 3.38 -7.11 10.35
CA ALA A 318 4.10 -7.66 9.21
C ALA A 318 4.14 -6.67 8.04
N GLU A 319 2.99 -6.09 7.68
CA GLU A 319 2.89 -5.06 6.65
C GLU A 319 3.76 -3.84 6.96
N ARG A 320 3.81 -3.41 8.24
CA ARG A 320 4.66 -2.29 8.67
C ARG A 320 6.16 -2.62 8.57
N ALA A 321 6.56 -3.86 8.87
CA ALA A 321 7.93 -4.30 8.71
C ALA A 321 8.31 -4.35 7.21
N GLU A 322 7.46 -4.91 6.37
CA GLU A 322 7.67 -4.97 4.92
C GLU A 322 7.75 -3.57 4.28
N ALA A 323 6.90 -2.63 4.75
CA ALA A 323 6.92 -1.25 4.27
C ALA A 323 8.27 -0.54 4.49
N ILE A 324 9.05 -0.96 5.50
CA ILE A 324 10.40 -0.43 5.74
C ILE A 324 11.51 -1.32 5.16
N GLY A 325 11.17 -2.28 4.29
CA GLY A 325 12.11 -3.24 3.71
C GLY A 325 12.62 -4.28 4.71
N GLY A 326 11.92 -4.45 5.83
CA GLY A 326 12.26 -5.36 6.90
C GLY A 326 11.44 -6.65 6.90
N LEU A 327 11.76 -7.53 7.86
CA LEU A 327 11.12 -8.81 8.07
C LEU A 327 10.61 -8.90 9.50
N LEU A 328 9.43 -9.50 9.67
CA LEU A 328 8.84 -9.83 10.96
C LEU A 328 8.94 -11.35 11.17
N ASP A 329 9.49 -11.76 12.31
CA ASP A 329 9.49 -13.14 12.79
C ASP A 329 8.74 -13.24 14.11
N VAL A 330 7.88 -14.26 14.24
CA VAL A 330 7.08 -14.50 15.43
C VAL A 330 7.26 -15.94 15.85
N VAL A 331 7.79 -16.14 17.05
CA VAL A 331 7.98 -17.45 17.66
C VAL A 331 7.07 -17.52 18.88
N THR A 332 6.09 -18.41 18.85
CA THR A 332 5.22 -18.70 19.98
C THR A 332 4.72 -20.14 19.94
N ALA A 333 4.38 -20.66 21.11
CA ALA A 333 3.63 -21.89 21.28
C ALA A 333 2.77 -21.77 22.55
N PRO A 334 1.70 -22.57 22.69
CA PRO A 334 0.95 -22.64 23.93
C PRO A 334 1.88 -22.87 25.14
N ASP A 335 1.69 -22.08 26.18
CA ASP A 335 2.43 -22.06 27.46
C ASP A 335 3.94 -21.74 27.36
N MET A 336 4.39 -21.19 26.22
CA MET A 336 5.80 -20.86 25.96
C MET A 336 6.06 -19.35 25.74
N GLY A 337 5.06 -18.50 25.95
CA GLY A 337 5.16 -17.06 25.68
C GLY A 337 5.20 -16.71 24.20
N THR A 338 5.52 -15.45 23.90
CA THR A 338 5.66 -14.95 22.53
C THR A 338 6.96 -14.17 22.38
N SER A 339 7.70 -14.43 21.29
CA SER A 339 8.86 -13.65 20.87
C SER A 339 8.59 -13.07 19.49
N LEU A 340 8.43 -11.76 19.42
CA LEU A 340 8.29 -10.99 18.19
C LEU A 340 9.62 -10.30 17.87
N SER A 341 10.15 -10.53 16.67
CA SER A 341 11.41 -9.95 16.20
C SER A 341 11.21 -9.24 14.87
N VAL A 342 11.77 -8.04 14.74
CA VAL A 342 11.80 -7.28 13.49
C VAL A 342 13.25 -6.97 13.15
N SER A 343 13.65 -7.22 11.92
CA SER A 343 14.90 -6.73 11.33
C SER A 343 14.59 -5.83 10.14
N ALA A 344 15.29 -4.72 10.01
CA ALA A 344 15.14 -3.82 8.86
C ALA A 344 16.46 -3.14 8.49
N PRO A 345 16.67 -2.78 7.22
CA PRO A 345 17.83 -2.01 6.81
C PRO A 345 17.82 -0.64 7.50
N ARG A 346 19.02 -0.19 7.88
CA ARG A 346 19.24 1.08 8.60
C ARG A 346 19.03 2.31 7.71
#